data_AF-A0A966PWU1-F1
#
_entry.id   AF-A0A966PWU1-F1
#
_cell.length_a   1.000
_cell.length_b   1.000
_cell.length_c   1.000
_cell.angle_alpha   90.00
_cell.angle_beta   90.00
_cell.angle_gamma   90.00
#
_symmetry.space_group_name_H-M   'P 1'
#
loop_
_entity.id
_entity.type
_entity.pdbx_description
1 polymer ?
#
loop_
_entity_poly.entity_id
_entity_poly.type
_entity_poly.pdbx_seq_one_letter_code
_entity_poly.pdbx_strand_id
1 'polypeptide(L)'
;MIDTTMTLDDHLQRQVDYGIPALDIIHGYLKVLMLEAEKELEAAQEVEDETEEAMDSMERKYWEGQVDAIAHLYSLSYALSFAIAARENSD
;
A
#
# COMPACT_ATOMS: atom_id res chain seq x y z
N MET A 1 3.33 4.26 16.49
CA MET A 1 4.09 5.53 16.48
C MET A 1 4.53 5.72 15.04
N ILE A 2 4.09 6.76 14.33
CA ILE A 2 4.61 7.02 12.98
C ILE A 2 6.06 7.42 13.17
N ASP A 3 6.97 6.56 12.73
CA ASP A 3 8.39 6.90 12.69
C ASP A 3 8.55 8.13 11.81
N THR A 4 9.00 9.21 12.42
CA THR A 4 9.22 10.51 11.78
C THR A 4 10.64 10.65 11.26
N THR A 5 11.47 9.62 11.43
CA THR A 5 12.72 9.54 10.69
C THR A 5 12.40 9.22 9.23
N MET A 6 12.77 10.14 8.33
CA MET A 6 12.60 9.99 6.88
C MET A 6 13.61 8.98 6.31
N THR A 7 13.68 7.80 6.93
CA THR A 7 14.61 6.73 6.57
C THR A 7 13.85 5.72 5.74
N LEU A 8 14.30 5.52 4.50
CA LEU A 8 13.76 4.49 3.61
C LEU A 8 14.35 3.14 3.96
N ASP A 9 13.54 2.08 3.82
CA ASP A 9 14.07 0.72 3.83
C ASP A 9 15.14 0.56 2.75
N ASP A 10 16.16 -0.27 3.02
CA ASP A 10 17.30 -0.49 2.13
C ASP A 10 16.89 -0.82 0.69
N HIS A 11 15.79 -1.56 0.52
CA HIS A 11 15.29 -1.94 -0.80
C HIS A 11 14.62 -0.79 -1.56
N LEU A 12 14.03 0.19 -0.86
CA LEU A 12 13.48 1.41 -1.46
C LEU A 12 14.61 2.40 -1.77
N GLN A 13 15.57 2.56 -0.85
CA GLN A 13 16.74 3.42 -1.08
C GLN A 13 17.52 2.99 -2.32
N ARG A 14 17.76 1.68 -2.49
CA ARG A 14 18.43 1.16 -3.70
C ARG A 14 17.70 1.55 -5.00
N GLN A 15 16.37 1.56 -5.01
CA GLN A 15 15.59 1.95 -6.19
C GLN A 15 15.77 3.44 -6.53
N VAL A 16 15.83 4.28 -5.50
CA VAL A 16 16.18 5.70 -5.64
C VAL A 16 17.59 5.83 -6.22
N ASP A 17 18.56 5.08 -5.69
CA ASP A 17 19.95 5.12 -6.15
C ASP A 17 20.11 4.66 -7.62
N TYR A 18 19.22 3.78 -8.10
CA TYR A 18 19.13 3.35 -9.50
C TYR A 18 18.40 4.35 -10.42
N GLY A 19 17.91 5.48 -9.89
CA GLY A 19 17.22 6.50 -10.66
C GLY A 19 15.79 6.10 -11.09
N ILE A 20 15.16 5.16 -10.39
CA ILE A 20 13.77 4.77 -10.67
C ILE A 20 12.85 5.94 -10.30
N PRO A 21 11.87 6.32 -11.15
CA PRO A 21 10.93 7.38 -10.84
C PRO A 21 10.15 7.10 -9.55
N ALA A 22 9.95 8.13 -8.73
CA ALA A 22 9.27 7.99 -7.44
C ALA A 22 7.87 7.36 -7.55
N LEU A 23 7.11 7.69 -8.60
CA LEU A 23 5.78 7.12 -8.84
C LEU A 23 5.85 5.61 -9.11
N ASP A 24 6.88 5.13 -9.82
CA ASP A 24 7.06 3.70 -10.10
C ASP A 24 7.51 2.94 -8.84
N ILE A 25 8.36 3.55 -8.01
CA ILE A 25 8.75 3.00 -6.70
C ILE A 25 7.51 2.86 -5.81
N ILE A 26 6.69 3.92 -5.70
CA ILE A 26 5.45 3.89 -4.91
C ILE A 26 4.48 2.84 -5.47
N HIS A 27 4.28 2.81 -6.79
CA HIS A 27 3.40 1.84 -7.45
C HIS A 27 3.80 0.39 -7.11
N GLY A 28 5.11 0.09 -7.18
CA GLY A 28 5.63 -1.22 -6.82
C GLY A 28 5.47 -1.52 -5.33
N TYR A 29 5.80 -0.56 -4.46
CA TYR A 29 5.75 -0.76 -3.01
C TYR A 29 4.32 -0.88 -2.47
N LEU A 30 3.34 -0.23 -3.10
CA LEU A 30 1.93 -0.37 -2.73
C LEU A 30 1.44 -1.82 -2.82
N LYS A 31 2.00 -2.66 -3.71
CA LYS A 31 1.68 -4.10 -3.74
C LYS A 31 2.20 -4.85 -2.51
N VAL A 32 3.36 -4.47 -2.00
CA VAL A 32 3.93 -5.06 -0.78
C VAL A 32 3.04 -4.72 0.41
N LEU A 33 2.71 -3.43 0.56
CA LEU A 33 1.81 -2.95 1.61
C LEU A 33 0.41 -3.59 1.52
N MET A 34 -0.09 -3.80 0.31
CA MET A 34 -1.38 -4.48 0.09
C MET A 34 -1.33 -5.93 0.55
N LEU A 35 -0.29 -6.67 0.16
CA LEU A 35 -0.09 -8.06 0.60
C LEU A 35 0.04 -8.18 2.12
N GLU A 36 0.73 -7.23 2.76
CA GLU A 36 0.84 -7.17 4.22
C GLU A 36 -0.53 -6.91 4.86
N ALA A 37 -1.26 -5.90 4.38
CA ALA A 37 -2.60 -5.57 4.90
C ALA A 37 -3.61 -6.71 4.67
N GLU A 38 -3.55 -7.43 3.55
CA GLU A 38 -4.40 -8.61 3.28
C GLU A 38 -4.15 -9.74 4.28
N LYS A 39 -2.89 -9.98 4.67
CA LYS A 39 -2.55 -10.98 5.69
C LYS A 39 -3.04 -10.59 7.08
N GLU A 40 -2.91 -9.32 7.45
CA GLU A 40 -3.43 -8.82 8.73
C GLU A 40 -4.97 -8.86 8.74
N LEU A 41 -5.62 -8.59 7.61
CA LEU A 41 -7.06 -8.74 7.47
C LEU A 41 -7.49 -10.20 7.63
N GLU A 42 -6.79 -11.15 7.00
CA GLU A 42 -7.06 -12.59 7.15
C GLU A 42 -6.91 -13.02 8.61
N ALA A 43 -5.84 -12.62 9.28
CA ALA A 43 -5.63 -12.90 10.70
C ALA A 43 -6.73 -12.29 11.58
N ALA A 44 -7.15 -11.04 11.31
CA ALA A 44 -8.23 -10.38 12.04
C ALA A 44 -9.60 -11.05 11.80
N GLN A 45 -9.83 -11.59 10.61
CA GLN A 45 -11.03 -12.40 10.31
C GLN A 45 -11.03 -13.70 11.10
N GLU A 46 -9.90 -14.42 11.15
CA GLU A 46 -9.78 -15.65 11.94
C GLU A 46 -10.05 -15.40 13.43
N VAL A 47 -9.50 -14.33 13.99
CA VAL A 47 -9.73 -13.96 15.40
C VAL A 47 -11.20 -13.58 15.64
N GLU A 48 -11.80 -12.75 14.78
CA GLU A 48 -13.21 -12.38 14.90
C GLU A 48 -14.12 -13.61 14.85
N ASP A 49 -13.83 -14.58 13.96
CA ASP A 49 -14.60 -15.82 13.83
C ASP A 49 -14.44 -16.74 15.07
N GLU A 50 -13.32 -16.67 15.78
CA GLU A 50 -13.07 -17.44 17.01
C GLU A 50 -13.74 -16.84 18.25
N THR A 51 -13.70 -15.50 18.39
CA THR A 51 -14.10 -14.81 19.63
C THR A 51 -15.52 -14.23 19.56
N GLU A 52 -15.99 -13.86 18.36
CA GLU A 52 -17.21 -13.09 18.10
C GLU A 52 -17.29 -11.77 18.92
N GLU A 53 -16.15 -11.24 19.39
CA GLU A 53 -16.10 -10.04 20.20
C GLU A 53 -16.18 -8.77 19.33
N ALA A 54 -16.95 -7.79 19.81
CA ALA A 54 -17.13 -6.52 19.09
C ALA A 54 -15.81 -5.73 18.91
N MET A 55 -14.79 -5.99 19.73
CA MET A 55 -13.46 -5.40 19.56
C MET A 55 -12.73 -5.97 18.33
N ASP A 56 -12.86 -7.28 18.08
CA ASP A 56 -12.21 -7.95 16.96
C ASP A 56 -12.89 -7.59 15.63
N SER A 57 -14.21 -7.35 15.64
CA SER A 57 -14.91 -6.74 14.50
C SER A 57 -14.37 -5.35 14.12
N MET A 58 -13.87 -4.58 15.09
CA MET A 58 -13.27 -3.26 14.81
C MET A 58 -11.89 -3.40 14.18
N GLU A 59 -11.09 -4.35 14.67
CA GLU A 59 -9.77 -4.66 14.10
C GLU A 59 -9.91 -5.15 12.66
N ARG A 60 -10.84 -6.09 12.38
CA ARG A 60 -11.12 -6.53 11.02
C ARG A 60 -11.52 -5.36 10.11
N LYS A 61 -12.42 -4.48 10.56
CA LYS A 61 -12.83 -3.30 9.78
C LYS A 61 -11.70 -2.30 9.55
N TYR A 62 -10.77 -2.18 10.49
CA TYR A 62 -9.58 -1.35 10.31
C TYR A 62 -8.73 -1.89 9.15
N TRP A 63 -8.43 -3.19 9.15
CA TRP A 63 -7.65 -3.81 8.09
C TRP A 63 -8.36 -3.85 6.73
N GLU A 64 -9.68 -4.02 6.72
CA GLU A 64 -10.51 -3.87 5.51
C GLU A 64 -10.33 -2.46 4.90
N GLY A 65 -10.41 -1.43 5.74
CA GLY A 65 -10.16 -0.05 5.30
C GLY A 65 -8.73 0.21 4.83
N GLN A 66 -7.73 -0.43 5.44
CA GLN A 66 -6.34 -0.35 4.99
C GLN A 66 -6.17 -0.96 3.59
N VAL A 67 -6.74 -2.14 3.34
CA VAL A 67 -6.71 -2.80 2.02
C VAL A 67 -7.39 -1.92 0.97
N ASP A 68 -8.58 -1.41 1.25
CA ASP A 68 -9.32 -0.51 0.35
C ASP A 68 -8.53 0.74 -0.01
N ALA A 69 -7.93 1.41 0.99
CA ALA A 69 -7.15 2.62 0.78
C ALA A 69 -5.91 2.35 -0.09
N ILE A 70 -5.17 1.27 0.19
CA ILE A 70 -3.98 0.90 -0.58
C ILE A 70 -4.37 0.52 -2.01
N ALA A 71 -5.47 -0.21 -2.21
CA ALA A 71 -5.98 -0.56 -3.53
C ALA A 71 -6.37 0.67 -4.35
N HIS A 72 -7.02 1.66 -3.74
CA HIS A 72 -7.33 2.92 -4.39
C HIS A 72 -6.06 3.69 -4.81
N LEU A 73 -5.06 3.79 -3.93
CA LEU A 73 -3.79 4.44 -4.26
C LEU A 73 -3.03 3.69 -5.37
N TYR A 74 -3.06 2.35 -5.36
CA TYR A 74 -2.45 1.54 -6.39
C TYR A 74 -3.09 1.79 -7.75
N SER A 75 -4.43 1.80 -7.84
CA SER A 75 -5.15 2.14 -9.06
C SER A 75 -4.85 3.56 -9.55
N LEU A 76 -4.86 4.54 -8.63
CA LEU A 76 -4.54 5.93 -8.94
C LEU A 76 -3.11 6.08 -9.47
N SER A 77 -2.13 5.38 -8.90
CA SER A 77 -0.74 5.42 -9.37
C SER A 77 -0.63 4.94 -10.83
N TYR A 78 -1.34 3.87 -11.22
CA TYR A 78 -1.41 3.44 -12.61
C TYR A 78 -1.99 4.51 -13.53
N ALA A 79 -3.14 5.08 -13.15
CA ALA A 79 -3.81 6.12 -13.95
C ALA A 79 -2.91 7.35 -14.17
N LEU A 80 -2.18 7.76 -13.13
CA LEU A 80 -1.20 8.84 -13.20
C LEU A 80 -0.03 8.50 -14.12
N SER A 81 0.55 7.30 -14.02
CA SER A 81 1.64 6.87 -14.90
C SER A 81 1.23 6.93 -16.38
N PHE A 82 0.03 6.45 -16.72
CA PHE A 82 -0.48 6.53 -18.09
C PHE A 82 -0.73 7.96 -18.56
N ALA A 83 -1.30 8.82 -17.70
CA ALA A 83 -1.56 10.21 -18.05
C ALA A 83 -0.26 11.00 -18.28
N ILE A 84 0.78 10.75 -17.47
CA ILE A 84 2.11 11.36 -17.64
C ILE A 84 2.73 10.90 -18.95
N ALA A 85 2.75 9.59 -19.22
CA ALA A 85 3.30 9.05 -20.45
C ALA A 85 2.57 9.59 -21.69
N ALA A 86 1.24 9.75 -21.64
CA ALA A 86 0.47 10.33 -22.75
C ALA A 86 0.86 11.80 -23.02
N ARG A 87 1.08 12.59 -21.96
CA ARG A 87 1.56 13.97 -22.08
C ARG A 87 2.94 14.04 -22.72
N GLU A 88 3.89 13.22 -22.25
CA GLU A 88 5.28 13.21 -22.75
C GLU A 88 5.39 12.75 -24.21
N ASN A 89 4.48 11.90 -24.68
CA ASN A 89 4.42 11.48 -26.09
C ASN A 89 3.69 12.48 -27.01
N SER A 90 3.05 13.50 -26.44
CA SER A 90 2.31 14.52 -27.20
C SER A 90 3.13 15.78 -27.47
N ASP A 91 4.34 15.87 -26.91
CA ASP A 91 5.34 16.91 -27.13
C ASP A 91 6.42 16.45 -28.14
#